data_AF-A0A968FPT5-F1
#
_entry.id   AF-A0A968FPT5-F1
#
_cell.length_a   1.000
_cell.length_b   1.000
_cell.length_c   1.000
_cell.angle_alpha   90.00
_cell.angle_beta   90.00
_cell.angle_gamma   90.00
#
_symmetry.space_group_name_H-M   'P 1'
#
loop_
_entity.id
_entity.type
_entity.pdbx_description
1 polymer ?
#
loop_
_entity_poly.entity_id
_entity_poly.type
_entity_poly.pdbx_seq_one_letter_code
_entity_poly.pdbx_strand_id
1 'polypeptide(L)'
;MSETLATASQQAEAAVLELHKKFLKETRPEPVLAPFNEAAIQRFEALKFPHRKHEMYTYVNTRDLVATAFSLPKGHTVDADFVKSHVYAGCEKSHLTLVDGVWDPEHSDLRALGSALKVGSLAEAAADPAVQEYLQRTIENENDVFASINSAFMKQGLVLELEPGTRLEIPFQILQVST
;
A
#
# COMPACT_ATOMS: atom_id res chain seq x y z
N MET A 1 32.55 -7.71 12.02
CA MET A 1 31.08 -7.60 12.23
C MET A 1 30.41 -6.50 11.40
N SER A 2 31.12 -5.46 10.92
CA SER A 2 30.51 -4.41 10.09
C SER A 2 30.30 -4.81 8.62
N GLU A 3 31.16 -5.66 8.06
CA GLU A 3 31.05 -6.10 6.66
C GLU A 3 29.83 -7.00 6.42
N THR A 4 29.54 -7.93 7.34
CA THR A 4 28.42 -8.88 7.21
C THR A 4 27.04 -8.19 7.16
N LEU A 5 26.86 -7.09 7.90
CA LEU A 5 25.62 -6.32 7.90
C LEU A 5 25.44 -5.51 6.61
N ALA A 6 26.51 -4.91 6.10
CA ALA A 6 26.48 -4.18 4.83
C ALA A 6 26.16 -5.11 3.66
N THR A 7 26.74 -6.32 3.64
CA THR A 7 26.45 -7.33 2.62
C THR A 7 25.00 -7.84 2.71
N ALA A 8 24.47 -8.04 3.92
CA ALA A 8 23.08 -8.46 4.11
C ALA A 8 22.07 -7.40 3.64
N SER A 9 22.31 -6.12 3.94
CA SER A 9 21.46 -5.02 3.45
C SER A 9 21.51 -4.90 1.93
N GLN A 10 22.70 -5.00 1.31
CA GLN A 10 22.83 -4.98 -0.16
C GLN A 10 22.09 -6.16 -0.82
N GLN A 11 22.17 -7.35 -0.21
CA GLN A 11 21.45 -8.52 -0.70
C GLN A 11 19.93 -8.33 -0.58
N ALA A 12 19.45 -7.77 0.52
CA ALA A 12 18.04 -7.46 0.72
C ALA A 12 17.54 -6.39 -0.26
N GLU A 13 18.33 -5.34 -0.50
CA GLU A 13 18.04 -4.31 -1.51
C GLU A 13 17.89 -4.96 -2.90
N ALA A 14 18.86 -5.77 -3.32
CA ALA A 14 18.79 -6.49 -4.59
C ALA A 14 17.56 -7.41 -4.68
N ALA A 15 17.20 -8.09 -3.58
CA ALA A 15 16.01 -8.94 -3.53
C ALA A 15 14.71 -8.14 -3.75
N VAL A 16 14.59 -6.94 -3.18
CA VAL A 16 13.44 -6.04 -3.41
C VAL A 16 13.37 -5.63 -4.88
N LEU A 17 14.49 -5.27 -5.52
CA LEU A 17 14.52 -4.89 -6.93
C LEU A 17 14.11 -6.04 -7.86
N GLU A 18 14.61 -7.25 -7.60
CA GLU A 18 14.22 -8.43 -8.37
C GLU A 18 12.75 -8.80 -8.15
N LEU A 19 12.24 -8.66 -6.92
CA LEU A 19 10.83 -8.87 -6.62
C LEU A 19 9.95 -7.83 -7.32
N HIS A 20 10.39 -6.58 -7.44
CA HIS A 20 9.66 -5.53 -8.16
C HIS A 20 9.59 -5.81 -9.67
N LYS A 21 10.69 -6.27 -10.28
CA LYS A 21 10.68 -6.72 -11.69
C LYS A 21 9.70 -7.87 -11.89
N LYS A 22 9.66 -8.82 -10.96
CA LYS A 22 8.70 -9.93 -10.96
C LYS A 22 7.26 -9.42 -10.82
N PHE A 23 7.02 -8.45 -9.94
CA PHE A 23 5.72 -7.82 -9.71
C PHE A 23 5.16 -7.18 -10.99
N LEU A 24 5.95 -6.35 -11.68
CA LEU A 24 5.51 -5.72 -12.94
C LEU A 24 5.15 -6.76 -14.01
N LYS A 25 5.86 -7.90 -14.05
CA LYS A 25 5.65 -8.96 -15.05
C LYS A 25 4.48 -9.90 -14.74
N GLU A 26 4.38 -10.34 -13.48
CA GLU A 26 3.45 -11.40 -13.06
C GLU A 26 2.13 -10.82 -12.53
N THR A 27 2.20 -9.80 -11.68
CA THR A 27 1.01 -9.19 -11.08
C THR A 27 0.31 -8.26 -12.05
N ARG A 28 1.06 -7.65 -12.98
CA ARG A 28 0.58 -6.72 -14.01
C ARG A 28 -0.34 -5.64 -13.40
N PRO A 29 0.23 -4.68 -12.64
CA PRO A 29 -0.55 -3.56 -12.14
C PRO A 29 -1.22 -2.81 -13.31
N GLU A 30 -2.24 -2.02 -12.99
CA GLU A 30 -2.92 -1.19 -13.98
C GLU A 30 -1.89 -0.32 -14.72
N PRO A 31 -1.92 -0.22 -16.07
CA PRO A 31 -0.86 0.45 -16.83
C PRO A 31 -0.59 1.90 -16.42
N VAL A 32 -1.63 2.61 -15.98
CA VAL A 32 -1.54 4.00 -15.48
C VAL A 32 -0.73 4.11 -14.18
N LEU A 33 -0.61 3.02 -13.41
CA LEU A 33 0.14 2.98 -12.16
C LEU A 33 1.61 2.60 -12.34
N ALA A 34 1.97 1.94 -13.45
CA ALA A 34 3.34 1.47 -13.69
C ALA A 34 4.41 2.58 -13.58
N PRO A 35 4.20 3.81 -14.12
CA PRO A 35 5.17 4.90 -13.96
C PRO A 35 5.40 5.28 -12.48
N PHE A 36 4.35 5.23 -11.66
CA PHE A 36 4.45 5.49 -10.23
C PHE A 36 5.23 4.39 -9.51
N ASN A 37 4.99 3.13 -9.86
CA ASN A 37 5.74 2.00 -9.31
C ASN A 37 7.25 2.12 -9.65
N GLU A 38 7.57 2.51 -10.88
CA GLU A 38 8.94 2.74 -11.35
C GLU A 38 9.62 3.92 -10.62
N ALA A 39 8.92 5.04 -10.46
CA ALA A 39 9.44 6.18 -9.71
C ALA A 39 9.69 5.81 -8.23
N ALA A 40 8.78 5.03 -7.64
CA ALA A 40 8.87 4.60 -6.25
C ALA A 40 10.03 3.61 -6.01
N ILE A 41 10.27 2.67 -6.93
CA ILE A 41 11.40 1.74 -6.78
C ILE A 41 12.75 2.47 -6.95
N GLN A 42 12.82 3.47 -7.83
CA GLN A 42 14.00 4.34 -7.95
C GLN A 42 14.23 5.14 -6.66
N ARG A 43 13.14 5.58 -6.02
CA ARG A 43 13.21 6.27 -4.73
C ARG A 43 13.73 5.34 -3.63
N PHE A 44 13.27 4.09 -3.60
CA PHE A 44 13.82 3.06 -2.71
C PHE A 44 15.32 2.85 -2.93
N GLU A 45 15.79 2.74 -4.18
CA GLU A 45 17.21 2.58 -4.50
C GLU A 45 18.08 3.75 -4.00
N ALA A 46 17.54 4.97 -4.03
CA ALA A 46 18.21 6.16 -3.51
C ALA A 46 18.24 6.19 -1.98
N LEU A 47 17.13 5.84 -1.32
CA LEU A 47 17.00 5.86 0.14
C LEU A 47 17.76 4.73 0.82
N LYS A 48 17.69 3.52 0.25
CA LYS A 48 18.20 2.26 0.80
C LYS A 48 17.60 1.90 2.15
N PHE A 49 17.83 0.67 2.60
CA PHE A 49 17.33 0.29 3.92
C PHE A 49 18.02 1.11 5.03
N PRO A 50 17.31 1.39 6.15
CA PRO A 50 17.85 2.24 7.19
C PRO A 50 19.10 1.60 7.80
N HIS A 51 20.23 2.30 7.71
CA HIS A 51 21.38 2.00 8.54
C HIS A 51 21.25 2.78 9.87
N ARG A 52 22.01 2.42 10.91
CA ARG A 52 22.10 3.09 12.22
C ARG A 52 22.18 4.64 12.23
N LYS A 53 22.43 5.29 11.09
CA LYS A 53 22.52 6.76 10.93
C LYS A 53 21.26 7.37 10.28
N HIS A 54 20.26 6.59 9.93
CA HIS A 54 19.01 7.09 9.38
C HIS A 54 18.14 7.60 10.55
N GLU A 55 18.05 8.93 10.70
CA GLU A 55 17.45 9.56 11.88
C GLU A 55 16.03 9.04 12.16
N MET A 56 15.22 8.83 11.11
CA MET A 56 13.83 8.34 11.18
C MET A 56 13.69 6.96 11.86
N TYR A 57 14.71 6.10 11.78
CA TYR A 57 14.66 4.71 12.30
C TYR A 57 15.69 4.47 13.42
N THR A 58 16.20 5.53 14.05
CA THR A 58 17.23 5.43 15.11
C THR A 58 16.81 4.52 16.28
N TYR A 59 15.51 4.53 16.61
CA TYR A 59 14.95 3.80 17.76
C TYR A 59 14.10 2.58 17.37
N VAL A 60 14.01 2.27 16.08
CA VAL A 60 13.23 1.13 15.57
C VAL A 60 14.20 0.14 14.94
N ASN A 61 14.23 -1.09 15.46
CA ASN A 61 15.08 -2.14 14.90
C ASN A 61 14.43 -2.75 13.65
N THR A 62 14.94 -2.41 12.48
CA THR A 62 14.46 -2.92 11.18
C THR A 62 15.24 -4.14 10.67
N ARG A 63 16.22 -4.64 11.42
CA ARG A 63 17.14 -5.70 10.96
C ARG A 63 16.40 -6.97 10.53
N ASP A 64 15.47 -7.45 11.34
CA ASP A 64 14.77 -8.70 11.08
C ASP A 64 13.81 -8.55 9.90
N LEU A 65 13.19 -7.37 9.75
CA LEU A 65 12.37 -7.03 8.61
C LEU A 65 13.19 -7.05 7.31
N VAL A 66 14.37 -6.42 7.30
CA VAL A 66 15.28 -6.38 6.14
C VAL A 66 15.80 -7.78 5.78
N ALA A 67 16.05 -8.62 6.78
CA ALA A 67 16.52 -9.99 6.57
C ALA A 67 15.41 -10.97 6.13
N THR A 68 14.14 -10.57 6.19
CA THR A 68 13.01 -11.43 5.84
C THR A 68 12.87 -11.55 4.33
N ALA A 69 12.72 -12.78 3.84
CA ALA A 69 12.44 -13.03 2.43
C ALA A 69 10.93 -12.82 2.16
N PHE A 70 10.61 -11.92 1.23
CA PHE A 70 9.25 -11.62 0.82
C PHE A 70 8.89 -12.30 -0.50
N SER A 71 7.60 -12.59 -0.68
CA SER A 71 7.03 -13.10 -1.93
C SER A 71 5.75 -12.37 -2.27
N LEU A 72 5.42 -12.30 -3.55
CA LEU A 72 4.14 -11.74 -4.01
C LEU A 72 2.98 -12.65 -3.59
N PRO A 73 1.84 -12.08 -3.17
CA PRO A 73 0.65 -12.84 -2.82
C PRO A 73 0.12 -13.58 -4.05
N LYS A 74 -0.43 -14.79 -3.83
CA LYS A 74 -0.98 -15.63 -4.92
C LYS A 74 -2.51 -15.52 -5.06
N GLY A 75 -3.12 -14.62 -4.30
CA GLY A 75 -4.58 -14.50 -4.17
C GLY A 75 -5.10 -15.48 -3.14
N HIS A 76 -5.94 -14.97 -2.24
CA HIS A 76 -6.44 -15.72 -1.11
C HIS A 76 -7.91 -15.38 -0.85
N THR A 77 -8.59 -16.32 -0.20
CA THR A 77 -9.97 -16.15 0.27
C THR A 77 -9.90 -15.84 1.75
N VAL A 78 -10.66 -14.84 2.19
CA VAL A 78 -10.84 -14.55 3.60
C VAL A 78 -12.14 -15.21 4.08
N ASP A 79 -12.14 -15.70 5.30
CA ASP A 79 -13.36 -16.18 5.93
C ASP A 79 -14.29 -15.00 6.29
N ALA A 80 -15.55 -15.09 5.88
CA ALA A 80 -16.53 -14.06 6.13
C ALA A 80 -16.78 -13.85 7.63
N ASP A 81 -16.69 -14.90 8.44
CA ASP A 81 -16.90 -14.77 9.88
C ASP A 81 -15.70 -14.12 10.57
N PHE A 82 -14.48 -14.37 10.09
CA PHE A 82 -13.30 -13.60 10.48
C PHE A 82 -13.46 -12.11 10.17
N VAL A 83 -13.92 -11.74 8.97
CA VAL A 83 -14.15 -10.32 8.64
C VAL A 83 -15.17 -9.72 9.60
N LYS A 84 -16.34 -10.35 9.76
CA LYS A 84 -17.41 -9.85 10.63
C LYS A 84 -16.95 -9.64 12.07
N SER A 85 -16.10 -10.51 12.61
CA SER A 85 -15.60 -10.37 13.99
C SER A 85 -14.63 -9.20 14.19
N HIS A 86 -14.07 -8.66 13.10
CA HIS A 86 -13.16 -7.51 13.11
C HIS A 86 -13.81 -6.21 12.62
N VAL A 87 -15.09 -6.26 12.23
CA VAL A 87 -15.88 -5.04 12.00
C VAL A 87 -16.29 -4.45 13.35
N TYR A 88 -15.98 -3.17 13.55
CA TYR A 88 -16.33 -2.48 14.79
C TYR A 88 -17.84 -2.28 14.91
N ALA A 89 -18.34 -2.29 16.15
CA ALA A 89 -19.71 -1.93 16.44
C ALA A 89 -20.01 -0.52 15.91
N GLY A 90 -21.09 -0.37 15.13
CA GLY A 90 -21.45 0.86 14.43
C GLY A 90 -20.89 1.00 13.01
N CYS A 91 -20.02 0.07 12.56
CA CYS A 91 -19.47 0.02 11.21
C CYS A 91 -20.05 -1.13 10.36
N GLU A 92 -21.03 -1.89 10.88
CA GLU A 92 -21.55 -3.12 10.25
C GLU A 92 -22.07 -2.88 8.84
N LYS A 93 -22.49 -1.65 8.53
CA LYS A 93 -22.96 -1.20 7.21
C LYS A 93 -22.16 -0.03 6.63
N SER A 94 -20.99 0.24 7.19
CA SER A 94 -20.06 1.30 6.79
C SER A 94 -18.61 0.86 6.95
N HIS A 95 -18.29 -0.28 6.35
CA HIS A 95 -16.92 -0.77 6.28
C HIS A 95 -16.54 -1.18 4.86
N LEU A 96 -15.29 -0.94 4.53
CA LEU A 96 -14.62 -1.40 3.32
C LEU A 96 -13.54 -2.40 3.72
N THR A 97 -13.53 -3.58 3.10
CA THR A 97 -12.53 -4.60 3.37
C THR A 97 -11.54 -4.70 2.21
N LEU A 98 -10.25 -4.70 2.55
CA LEU A 98 -9.13 -4.92 1.66
C LEU A 98 -8.45 -6.24 2.07
N VAL A 99 -8.33 -7.19 1.15
CA VAL A 99 -7.65 -8.48 1.36
C VAL A 99 -6.35 -8.45 0.55
N ASP A 100 -5.21 -8.57 1.23
CA ASP A 100 -3.87 -8.43 0.65
C ASP A 100 -3.71 -7.14 -0.19
N GLY A 101 -4.31 -6.05 0.30
CA GLY A 101 -4.32 -4.75 -0.36
C GLY A 101 -5.30 -4.62 -1.54
N VAL A 102 -6.13 -5.63 -1.80
CA VAL A 102 -7.15 -5.63 -2.85
C VAL A 102 -8.54 -5.43 -2.28
N TRP A 103 -9.32 -4.49 -2.84
CA TRP A 103 -10.70 -4.27 -2.43
C TRP A 103 -11.56 -5.49 -2.70
N ASP A 104 -12.24 -5.93 -1.65
CA ASP A 104 -13.12 -7.08 -1.64
C ASP A 104 -14.57 -6.62 -1.40
N PRO A 105 -15.38 -6.45 -2.47
CA PRO A 105 -16.76 -6.04 -2.35
C PRO A 105 -17.65 -7.06 -1.62
N GLU A 106 -17.32 -8.35 -1.66
CA GLU A 106 -18.14 -9.40 -1.01
C GLU A 106 -18.07 -9.29 0.51
N HIS A 107 -16.94 -8.82 1.02
CA HIS A 107 -16.68 -8.61 2.43
C HIS A 107 -16.74 -7.14 2.85
N SER A 108 -17.31 -6.26 2.00
CA SER A 108 -17.53 -4.84 2.28
C SER A 108 -19.02 -4.54 2.42
N ASP A 109 -19.38 -3.57 3.27
CA ASP A 109 -20.73 -3.05 3.35
C ASP A 109 -20.71 -1.53 3.51
N LEU A 110 -21.12 -0.81 2.46
CA LEU A 110 -21.13 0.65 2.42
C LEU A 110 -22.55 1.23 2.43
N ARG A 111 -23.58 0.40 2.68
CA ARG A 111 -24.99 0.79 2.51
C ARG A 111 -25.39 1.99 3.37
N ALA A 112 -24.79 2.13 4.56
CA ALA A 112 -25.13 3.21 5.47
C ALA A 112 -24.40 4.53 5.15
N LEU A 113 -23.40 4.51 4.25
CA LEU A 113 -22.73 5.73 3.75
C LEU A 113 -23.51 6.37 2.60
N GLY A 114 -24.34 5.59 1.89
CA GLY A 114 -25.19 6.08 0.81
C GLY A 114 -24.39 6.83 -0.25
N SER A 115 -24.87 8.02 -0.64
CA SER A 115 -24.18 8.90 -1.61
C SER A 115 -23.19 9.87 -0.97
N ALA A 116 -22.99 9.82 0.36
CA ALA A 116 -22.09 10.75 1.06
C ALA A 116 -20.61 10.43 0.83
N LEU A 117 -20.30 9.17 0.50
CA LEU A 117 -18.97 8.71 0.14
C LEU A 117 -19.03 7.98 -1.20
N LYS A 118 -18.24 8.42 -2.18
CA LYS A 118 -17.98 7.66 -3.40
C LYS A 118 -16.64 6.94 -3.25
N VAL A 119 -16.63 5.65 -3.57
CA VAL A 119 -15.42 4.84 -3.61
C VAL A 119 -15.10 4.57 -5.07
N GLY A 120 -13.93 5.02 -5.52
CA GLY A 120 -13.45 4.85 -6.90
C GLY A 120 -12.09 4.17 -6.95
N SER A 121 -11.67 3.81 -8.16
CA SER A 121 -10.34 3.26 -8.41
C SER A 121 -9.30 4.38 -8.48
N LEU A 122 -8.15 4.18 -7.84
CA LEU A 122 -7.00 5.08 -8.00
C LEU A 122 -6.50 5.11 -9.45
N ALA A 123 -6.60 3.99 -10.17
CA ALA A 123 -6.21 3.95 -11.58
C ALA A 123 -7.10 4.84 -12.45
N GLU A 124 -8.41 4.86 -12.18
CA GLU A 124 -9.35 5.75 -12.87
C GLU A 124 -9.09 7.21 -12.51
N ALA A 125 -8.89 7.51 -11.23
CA ALA A 125 -8.58 8.87 -10.78
C ALA A 125 -7.24 9.38 -11.33
N ALA A 126 -6.24 8.50 -11.49
CA ALA A 126 -4.95 8.85 -12.06
C ALA A 126 -4.99 9.19 -13.55
N ALA A 127 -6.14 9.02 -14.23
CA ALA A 127 -6.35 9.57 -15.57
C ALA A 127 -6.51 11.10 -15.57
N ASP A 128 -6.82 11.72 -14.42
CA ASP A 128 -6.80 13.17 -14.26
C ASP A 128 -5.34 13.66 -14.11
N PRO A 129 -4.85 14.57 -14.98
CA PRO A 129 -3.49 15.11 -14.90
C PRO A 129 -3.14 15.73 -13.55
N ALA A 130 -4.08 16.35 -12.85
CA ALA A 130 -3.83 16.96 -11.55
C ALA A 130 -3.58 15.90 -10.46
N VAL A 131 -4.32 14.80 -10.51
CA VAL A 131 -4.12 13.65 -9.61
C VAL A 131 -2.79 12.97 -9.96
N GLN A 132 -2.51 12.78 -11.24
CA GLN A 132 -1.24 12.21 -11.70
C GLN A 132 -0.03 13.02 -11.21
N GLU A 133 -0.06 14.35 -11.39
CA GLU A 133 1.01 15.24 -10.93
C GLU A 133 1.16 15.18 -9.39
N TYR A 134 0.05 15.16 -8.66
CA TYR A 134 0.06 15.06 -7.21
C TYR A 134 0.71 13.74 -6.73
N LEU A 135 0.33 12.61 -7.32
CA LEU A 135 0.89 11.30 -6.99
C LEU A 135 2.38 11.24 -7.32
N GLN A 136 2.77 11.70 -8.52
CA GLN A 136 4.16 11.74 -8.95
C GLN A 136 5.01 12.55 -7.97
N ARG A 137 4.59 13.78 -7.66
CA ARG A 137 5.29 14.65 -6.72
C ARG A 137 5.39 14.04 -5.32
N THR A 138 4.37 13.32 -4.88
CA THR A 138 4.36 12.65 -3.56
C THR A 138 5.43 11.56 -3.52
N ILE A 139 5.50 10.72 -4.55
CA ILE A 139 6.47 9.62 -4.66
C ILE A 139 7.90 10.13 -4.77
N GLU A 140 8.14 11.16 -5.60
CA GLU A 140 9.47 11.73 -5.79
C GLU A 140 10.04 12.37 -4.53
N ASN A 141 9.17 12.92 -3.68
CA ASN A 141 9.55 13.59 -2.43
C ASN A 141 9.45 12.68 -1.19
N GLU A 142 9.10 11.40 -1.35
CA GLU A 142 9.00 10.45 -0.23
C GLU A 142 10.36 10.29 0.45
N ASN A 143 10.43 10.33 1.78
CA ASN A 143 11.68 10.17 2.53
C ASN A 143 11.68 8.92 3.41
N ASP A 144 10.58 8.18 3.45
CA ASP A 144 10.48 6.88 4.11
C ASP A 144 10.71 5.74 3.10
N VAL A 145 11.74 4.94 3.36
CA VAL A 145 12.08 3.78 2.55
C VAL A 145 10.94 2.76 2.49
N PHE A 146 10.18 2.56 3.57
CA PHE A 146 9.09 1.57 3.56
C PHE A 146 7.84 2.11 2.86
N ALA A 147 7.60 3.42 2.88
CA ALA A 147 6.56 4.05 2.07
C ALA A 147 6.89 4.01 0.57
N SER A 148 8.17 4.20 0.19
CA SER A 148 8.59 4.04 -1.19
C SER A 148 8.46 2.58 -1.67
N ILE A 149 8.78 1.59 -0.82
CA ILE A 149 8.47 0.17 -1.12
C ILE A 149 6.96 -0.03 -1.29
N ASN A 150 6.12 0.50 -0.40
CA ASN A 150 4.67 0.36 -0.53
C ASN A 150 4.15 0.88 -1.88
N SER A 151 4.64 2.06 -2.31
CA SER A 151 4.28 2.66 -3.60
C SER A 151 4.84 1.87 -4.79
N ALA A 152 6.04 1.27 -4.67
CA ALA A 152 6.64 0.44 -5.71
C ALA A 152 5.83 -0.85 -5.98
N PHE A 153 5.23 -1.43 -4.95
CA PHE A 153 4.41 -2.64 -5.07
C PHE A 153 2.89 -2.35 -5.12
N MET A 154 2.50 -1.09 -5.34
CA MET A 154 1.10 -0.70 -5.42
C MET A 154 0.45 -1.29 -6.68
N LYS A 155 -0.34 -2.35 -6.48
CA LYS A 155 -1.10 -3.02 -7.54
C LYS A 155 -2.34 -2.24 -7.96
N GLN A 156 -3.03 -1.70 -6.95
CA GLN A 156 -4.27 -0.96 -7.06
C GLN A 156 -4.36 0.01 -5.89
N GLY A 157 -5.30 0.94 -5.98
CA GLY A 157 -5.61 1.86 -4.89
C GLY A 157 -7.07 2.27 -4.95
N LEU A 158 -7.53 2.89 -3.87
CA LEU A 158 -8.88 3.42 -3.76
C LEU A 158 -8.83 4.93 -3.63
N VAL A 159 -9.82 5.59 -4.20
CA VAL A 159 -10.11 7.01 -3.99
C VAL A 159 -11.43 7.12 -3.26
N LEU A 160 -11.42 7.92 -2.20
CA LEU A 160 -12.56 8.17 -1.34
C LEU A 160 -12.97 9.63 -1.52
N GLU A 161 -14.09 9.87 -2.19
CA GLU A 161 -14.55 11.21 -2.51
C GLU A 161 -15.76 11.58 -1.65
N LEU A 162 -15.69 12.76 -1.04
CA LEU A 162 -16.79 13.38 -0.31
C LEU A 162 -16.97 14.81 -0.84
N GLU A 163 -18.23 15.25 -0.94
CA GLU A 163 -18.52 16.64 -1.29
C GLU A 163 -18.05 17.58 -0.18
N PRO A 164 -17.62 18.82 -0.51
CA PRO A 164 -17.20 19.80 0.49
C PRO A 164 -18.25 20.01 1.59
N GLY A 165 -17.82 19.91 2.85
CA GLY A 165 -18.70 20.07 4.01
C GLY A 165 -19.54 18.84 4.36
N THR A 166 -19.37 17.70 3.66
CA THR A 166 -20.03 16.44 4.03
C THR A 166 -19.59 15.98 5.42
N ARG A 167 -20.57 15.59 6.24
CA ARG A 167 -20.36 14.95 7.53
C ARG A 167 -20.91 13.54 7.47
N LEU A 168 -20.08 12.55 7.80
CA LEU A 168 -20.53 11.19 8.00
C LEU A 168 -21.17 11.08 9.38
N GLU A 169 -22.44 10.68 9.43
CA GLU A 169 -23.19 10.51 10.69
C GLU A 169 -22.85 9.21 11.44
N ILE A 170 -22.12 8.31 10.77
CA ILE A 170 -21.65 7.03 11.28
C ILE A 170 -20.15 6.87 11.02
N PRO A 171 -19.44 6.09 11.84
CA PRO A 171 -18.03 5.79 11.57
C PRO A 171 -17.90 5.00 10.26
N PHE A 172 -16.82 5.26 9.53
CA PHE A 172 -16.41 4.49 8.37
C PHE A 172 -15.13 3.74 8.69
N GLN A 173 -15.12 2.42 8.50
CA GLN A 173 -13.97 1.56 8.73
C GLN A 173 -13.34 1.11 7.41
N ILE A 174 -12.02 1.18 7.31
CA ILE A 174 -11.24 0.47 6.29
C ILE A 174 -10.55 -0.69 7.01
N LEU A 175 -11.00 -1.91 6.75
CA LEU A 175 -10.43 -3.13 7.30
C LEU A 175 -9.38 -3.69 6.34
N GLN A 176 -8.13 -3.77 6.78
CA GLN A 176 -7.03 -4.38 6.04
C GLN A 176 -6.78 -5.79 6.60
N VAL A 177 -6.93 -6.81 5.77
CA VAL A 177 -6.65 -8.21 6.10
C VAL A 177 -5.50 -8.69 5.24
N SER A 178 -4.46 -9.23 5.88
CA SER A 178 -3.34 -9.89 5.20
C SER A 178 -3.37 -11.38 5.52
N THR A 179 -3.25 -12.24 4.51
CA THR A 179 -3.38 -13.70 4.64
C THR A 179 -2.08 -14.47 4.40
#